data_AF-A0A9D9L6H9-F1
#
_entry.id   AF-A0A9D9L6H9-F1
#
_cell.length_a   1.000
_cell.length_b   1.000
_cell.length_c   1.000
_cell.angle_alpha   90.00
_cell.angle_beta   90.00
_cell.angle_gamma   90.00
#
_symmetry.space_group_name_H-M   'P 1'
#
loop_
_entity.id
_entity.type
_entity.pdbx_description
1 polymer ?
#
loop_
_entity_poly.entity_id
_entity_poly.type
_entity_poly.pdbx_seq_one_letter_code
_entity_poly.pdbx_strand_id
1 'polypeptide(L)' 'MNLIENKTFDSERALYNIVDTRVKGCTFAGEADGESVLKETRDVLIEDCSFSLRYPIWHAKKYELKNSKLDEKTRA' A
#
# COMPACT_ATOMS: atom_id res chain seq x y z
N MET A 1 -8.62 12.40 8.80
CA MET A 1 -8.55 11.01 8.29
C MET A 1 -9.15 10.92 6.90
N ASN A 2 -8.30 10.72 5.89
CA ASN A 2 -8.69 10.51 4.49
C ASN A 2 -9.09 9.04 4.24
N LEU A 3 -9.81 8.77 3.14
CA LEU A 3 -10.17 7.42 2.71
C LEU A 3 -9.78 7.20 1.26
N ILE A 4 -9.06 6.11 1.01
CA ILE A 4 -8.75 5.57 -0.31
C ILE A 4 -9.31 4.14 -0.32
N GLU A 5 -10.27 3.86 -1.20
CA GLU A 5 -10.93 2.55 -1.21
C GLU A 5 -11.16 1.98 -2.60
N ASN A 6 -11.13 0.64 -2.70
CA ASN A 6 -11.52 -0.12 -3.89
C ASN A 6 -10.82 0.33 -5.18
N LYS A 7 -9.51 0.61 -5.08
CA LYS A 7 -8.65 1.04 -6.20
C LYS A 7 -7.56 0.01 -6.46
N THR A 8 -7.11 -0.02 -7.72
CA THR A 8 -5.92 -0.75 -8.14
C THR A 8 -4.79 0.22 -8.44
N PHE A 9 -3.59 -0.09 -7.95
CA PHE A 9 -2.37 0.67 -8.20
C PHE A 9 -1.26 -0.27 -8.66
N ASP A 10 -0.65 0.02 -9.79
CA ASP A 10 0.44 -0.78 -10.38
C ASP A 10 1.76 -0.01 -10.48
N SER A 11 1.73 1.31 -10.35
CA SER A 11 2.87 2.19 -10.53
C SER A 11 3.73 2.36 -9.28
N GLU A 12 4.98 2.76 -9.50
CA GLU A 12 5.93 3.10 -8.44
C GLU A 12 5.42 4.25 -7.57
N ARG A 13 5.45 4.05 -6.24
CA ARG A 13 5.11 5.07 -5.23
C ARG A 13 3.73 5.71 -5.41
N ALA A 14 2.74 4.95 -5.87
CA ALA A 14 1.41 5.48 -6.15
C ALA A 14 0.72 6.18 -4.96
N LEU A 15 1.07 5.82 -3.72
CA LEU A 15 0.57 6.42 -2.48
C LEU A 15 1.69 7.06 -1.65
N TYR A 16 2.63 7.74 -2.32
CA TYR A 16 3.76 8.40 -1.68
C TYR A 16 3.34 9.44 -0.63
N ASN A 17 3.94 9.36 0.57
CA ASN A 17 3.83 10.35 1.64
C ASN A 17 2.38 10.71 2.03
N ILE A 18 1.43 9.76 1.87
CA ILE A 18 0.09 9.94 2.43
C ILE A 18 0.18 9.96 3.96
N VAL A 19 -0.64 10.80 4.58
CA VAL A 19 -0.69 11.00 6.04
C VAL A 19 -2.14 10.96 6.52
N ASP A 20 -2.40 10.40 7.71
CA ASP A 20 -3.73 10.34 8.33
C ASP A 20 -4.78 9.78 7.35
N THR A 21 -4.53 8.55 6.87
CA THR A 21 -5.29 7.94 5.76
C THR A 21 -5.65 6.49 6.04
N ARG A 22 -6.89 6.12 5.71
CA ARG A 22 -7.33 4.72 5.64
C ARG A 22 -7.30 4.25 4.19
N VAL A 23 -6.59 3.16 3.93
CA VAL A 23 -6.51 2.49 2.63
C VAL A 23 -7.25 1.16 2.75
N LYS A 24 -8.37 1.00 2.04
CA LYS A 24 -9.28 -0.13 2.24
C LYS A 24 -9.64 -0.85 0.94
N GLY A 25 -9.53 -2.18 0.92
CA GLY A 25 -9.97 -2.95 -0.25
C GLY A 25 -9.18 -2.65 -1.53
N CYS A 26 -7.95 -2.16 -1.40
CA CYS A 26 -7.11 -1.81 -2.54
C CYS A 26 -6.26 -2.99 -3.01
N THR A 27 -5.95 -2.99 -4.31
CA THR A 27 -5.06 -3.97 -4.94
C THR A 27 -3.81 -3.28 -5.43
N PHE A 28 -2.65 -3.78 -5.02
CA PHE A 28 -1.34 -3.28 -5.41
C PHE A 28 -0.69 -4.32 -6.32
N ALA A 29 -0.96 -4.23 -7.62
CA ALA A 29 -0.52 -5.17 -8.66
C ALA A 29 -0.80 -4.57 -10.04
N GLY A 30 -0.02 -4.97 -11.04
CA GLY A 30 -0.31 -4.70 -12.46
C GLY A 30 0.93 -4.75 -13.34
N GLU A 31 0.76 -4.44 -14.62
CA GLU A 31 1.81 -4.60 -15.65
C GLU A 31 3.02 -3.69 -15.42
N ALA A 32 2.81 -2.53 -14.79
CA ALA A 32 3.89 -1.60 -14.50
C ALA A 32 4.91 -2.11 -13.46
N ASP A 33 4.61 -3.21 -12.74
CA ASP A 33 5.47 -3.85 -11.74
C ASP A 33 6.15 -2.83 -10.81
N GLY A 34 5.38 -1.86 -10.34
CA GLY A 34 5.84 -0.79 -9.49
C GLY A 34 6.42 -1.28 -8.16
N GLU A 35 7.01 -0.35 -7.43
CA GLU A 35 7.58 -0.59 -6.13
C GLU A 35 7.22 0.50 -5.12
N SER A 36 7.41 0.23 -3.83
CA SER A 36 7.39 1.27 -2.80
C SER A 36 6.06 2.05 -2.72
N VAL A 37 4.93 1.37 -2.92
CA VAL A 37 3.63 2.05 -3.07
C VAL A 37 3.27 2.95 -1.88
N LEU A 38 3.55 2.51 -0.65
CA LEU A 38 3.32 3.27 0.60
C LEU A 38 4.66 3.75 1.20
N LYS A 39 5.44 4.48 0.40
CA LYS A 39 6.72 5.04 0.83
C LYS A 39 6.56 6.37 1.59
N GLU A 40 7.31 6.53 2.68
CA GLU A 40 7.31 7.73 3.56
C GLU A 40 5.94 8.06 4.19
N THR A 41 5.07 7.06 4.33
CA THR A 41 3.72 7.26 4.85
C THR A 41 3.65 7.36 6.38
N ARG A 42 2.65 8.07 6.93
CA ARG A 42 2.48 8.26 8.38
C ARG A 42 1.02 8.19 8.85
N ASP A 43 0.78 7.54 9.99
CA ASP A 43 -0.57 7.45 10.59
C ASP A 43 -1.59 6.85 9.60
N VAL A 44 -1.29 5.65 9.10
CA VAL A 44 -2.07 4.97 8.04
C VAL A 44 -2.62 3.63 8.48
N LEU A 45 -3.91 3.41 8.26
CA LEU A 45 -4.57 2.13 8.42
C LEU A 45 -4.78 1.48 7.06
N ILE A 46 -4.17 0.33 6.83
CA ILE A 46 -4.28 -0.47 5.61
C ILE A 46 -5.14 -1.70 5.94
N GLU A 47 -6.29 -1.84 5.29
CA GLU A 47 -7.29 -2.84 5.64
C GLU A 47 -7.80 -3.57 4.39
N ASP A 48 -7.94 -4.89 4.46
CA ASP A 48 -8.51 -5.72 3.39
C ASP A 48 -7.83 -5.55 2.02
N CYS A 49 -6.53 -5.24 2.00
CA CYS A 49 -5.78 -4.98 0.76
C CYS A 49 -5.02 -6.21 0.25
N SER A 50 -4.67 -6.22 -1.03
CA SER A 50 -3.82 -7.25 -1.64
C SER A 50 -2.57 -6.64 -2.26
N PHE A 51 -1.42 -7.28 -2.07
CA PHE A 51 -0.11 -6.80 -2.51
C PHE A 51 0.59 -7.87 -3.34
N SER A 52 1.10 -7.44 -4.49
CA SER A 52 1.90 -8.21 -5.45
C SER A 52 3.11 -7.42 -5.96
N LEU A 53 3.30 -6.18 -5.45
CA LEU A 53 4.39 -5.28 -5.81
C LEU A 53 5.55 -5.36 -4.80
N ARG A 54 6.72 -4.86 -5.21
CA ARG A 54 7.95 -4.88 -4.41
C ARG A 54 7.96 -3.77 -3.36
N TYR A 55 8.51 -4.06 -2.18
CA TYR A 55 8.70 -3.10 -1.08
C TYR A 55 7.44 -2.29 -0.72
N PRO A 56 6.27 -2.93 -0.54
CA PRO A 56 4.98 -2.23 -0.55
C PRO A 56 4.85 -1.15 0.52
N ILE A 57 5.47 -1.35 1.69
CA ILE A 57 5.47 -0.41 2.82
C ILE A 57 6.94 -0.11 3.16
N TRP A 58 7.38 1.12 2.91
CA TRP A 58 8.81 1.50 3.05
C TRP A 58 8.97 2.86 3.73
N HIS A 59 9.88 2.97 4.70
CA HIS A 59 10.03 4.17 5.55
C HIS A 59 8.69 4.67 6.17
N ALA A 60 7.76 3.75 6.46
CA ALA A 60 6.47 4.07 7.06
C ALA A 60 6.59 4.28 8.58
N LYS A 61 5.79 5.19 9.14
CA LYS A 61 5.70 5.41 10.60
C LYS A 61 4.25 5.32 11.07
N LYS A 62 4.02 4.70 12.22
CA LYS A 62 2.68 4.56 12.83
C LYS A 62 1.64 4.06 11.82
N TYR A 63 1.90 2.91 11.21
CA TYR A 63 0.95 2.27 10.32
C TYR A 63 0.42 0.98 10.94
N GLU A 64 -0.76 0.58 10.50
CA GLU A 64 -1.36 -0.71 10.84
C GLU A 64 -1.77 -1.42 9.56
N LEU A 65 -1.44 -2.71 9.46
CA LEU A 65 -1.84 -3.56 8.35
C LEU A 65 -2.77 -4.65 8.90
N LYS A 66 -4.02 -4.65 8.44
CA LYS A 66 -5.09 -5.55 8.88
C LYS A 66 -5.67 -6.32 7.71
N ASN A 67 -5.93 -7.61 7.93
CA ASN A 67 -6.65 -8.49 7.00
C ASN A 67 -6.16 -8.43 5.53
N SER A 68 -4.88 -8.15 5.34
CA SER A 68 -4.30 -7.91 4.02
C SER A 68 -3.45 -9.10 3.59
N LYS A 69 -3.35 -9.32 2.29
CA LYS A 69 -2.62 -10.44 1.69
C LYS A 69 -1.38 -9.93 0.97
N LEU A 70 -0.22 -10.51 1.27
CA LEU A 70 1.03 -10.28 0.56
C LEU A 70 1.39 -11.61 -0.09
N ASP A 71 1.56 -11.64 -1.41
CA ASP A 71 1.93 -12.85 -2.14
C ASP A 71 3.45 -13.04 -2.24
N GLU A 72 3.89 -14.09 -2.94
CA GLU A 72 5.30 -14.43 -3.15
C GLU A 72 6.09 -13.41 -3.99
N LYS A 73 5.42 -12.56 -4.77
CA LYS A 73 6.08 -11.48 -5.52
C LYS A 73 6.40 -10.30 -4.62
N THR A 74 5.68 -10.17 -3.51
CA THR A 74 5.92 -9.14 -2.51
C THR A 74 7.25 -9.41 -1.81
N ARG A 75 8.16 -8.45 -1.89
CA ARG A 75 9.50 -8.50 -1.25
C ARG A 75 9.58 -7.48 -0.13
N ALA A 76 10.21 -7.88 0.98
CA ALA A 76 10.60 -7.00 2.07
C ALA A 76 12.05 -6.54 1.90
#